data_AF-A0A1Q6X3P1-F1
#
_entry.id   AF-A0A1Q6X3P1-F1
#
_cell.length_a   1.000
_cell.length_b   1.000
_cell.length_c   1.000
_cell.angle_alpha   90.00
_cell.angle_beta   90.00
_cell.angle_gamma   90.00
#
_symmetry.space_group_name_H-M   'P 1'
#
loop_
_entity.id
_entity.type
_entity.pdbx_description
1 polymer ?
#
loop_
_entity_poly.entity_id
_entity_poly.type
_entity_poly.pdbx_seq_one_letter_code
_entity_poly.pdbx_strand_id
1 'polypeptide(L)'
;MAKCPACAHEVATPFVLNADAWRWLVCPHCSARLERKNPQIVVPLIGFWVALLALGRLGHRFAVVAEVLMVAIFVVILVKFMRPELQLRKPLPKPEIELKINDPSN
;
A
#
# COMPACT_ATOMS: atom_id res chain seq x y z
N MET A 1 6.25 6.78 -10.56
CA MET A 1 7.64 6.81 -10.06
C MET A 1 7.62 7.39 -8.66
N ALA A 2 8.52 6.94 -7.79
CA ALA A 2 8.60 7.42 -6.42
C ALA A 2 10.07 7.62 -6.01
N LYS A 3 10.32 8.53 -5.08
CA LYS A 3 11.67 8.81 -4.58
C LYS A 3 12.10 7.77 -3.56
N CYS A 4 13.33 7.29 -3.67
CA CYS A 4 13.94 6.43 -2.67
C CYS A 4 14.18 7.23 -1.38
N PRO A 5 13.71 6.78 -0.20
CA PRO A 5 13.94 7.48 1.06
C PRO A 5 15.41 7.47 1.52
N ALA A 6 16.25 6.58 0.98
CA ALA A 6 17.65 6.46 1.36
C ALA A 6 18.59 7.35 0.52
N CYS A 7 18.35 7.49 -0.78
CA CYS A 7 19.25 8.20 -1.71
C CYS A 7 18.57 9.28 -2.55
N ALA A 8 17.27 9.54 -2.34
CA ALA A 8 16.44 10.48 -3.09
C ALA A 8 16.32 10.24 -4.60
N HIS A 9 16.93 9.18 -5.14
CA HIS A 9 16.85 8.81 -6.55
C HIS A 9 15.44 8.36 -6.93
N GLU A 10 15.03 8.63 -8.17
CA GLU A 10 13.74 8.18 -8.68
C GLU A 10 13.75 6.68 -8.99
N VAL A 11 12.77 5.96 -8.46
CA VAL A 11 12.61 4.53 -8.65
C VAL A 11 11.29 4.27 -9.38
N ALA A 12 11.36 3.46 -10.42
CA ALA A 12 10.18 2.95 -11.10
C ALA A 12 9.44 1.98 -10.16
N THR A 13 8.21 2.33 -9.79
CA THR A 13 7.39 1.54 -8.89
C THR A 13 6.55 0.55 -9.70
N PRO A 14 6.53 -0.73 -9.34
CA PRO A 14 5.73 -1.73 -10.05
C PRO A 14 4.23 -1.50 -9.84
N PHE A 15 3.41 -2.16 -10.66
CA PHE A 15 1.96 -2.09 -10.54
C PHE A 15 1.50 -2.52 -9.14
N VAL A 16 0.48 -1.82 -8.61
CA VAL A 16 0.10 -1.90 -7.19
C VAL A 16 -0.39 -3.29 -6.76
N LEU A 17 -0.92 -4.08 -7.71
CA LEU A 17 -1.38 -5.45 -7.47
C LEU A 17 -0.29 -6.52 -7.69
N ASN A 18 0.90 -6.16 -8.19
CA ASN A 18 1.98 -7.12 -8.44
C ASN A 18 2.80 -7.38 -7.17
N ALA A 19 2.32 -8.28 -6.31
CA ALA A 19 2.93 -8.57 -5.02
C ALA A 19 4.40 -9.03 -5.12
N ASP A 20 4.74 -9.83 -6.14
CA ASP A 20 6.11 -10.32 -6.33
C ASP A 20 7.08 -9.21 -6.71
N ALA A 21 6.69 -8.33 -7.64
CA ALA A 21 7.53 -7.19 -8.01
C ALA A 21 7.77 -6.25 -6.82
N TRP A 22 6.78 -6.08 -5.94
CA TRP A 22 6.95 -5.32 -4.69
C TRP A 22 7.86 -6.04 -3.68
N ARG A 23 7.78 -7.36 -3.58
CA ARG A 23 8.58 -8.16 -2.63
C ARG A 23 10.08 -8.07 -2.91
N TRP A 24 10.45 -7.97 -4.17
CA TRP A 24 11.83 -7.90 -4.64
C TRP A 24 12.28 -6.50 -5.06
N LEU A 25 11.51 -5.45 -4.74
CA LEU A 25 11.83 -4.09 -5.13
C LEU A 25 13.08 -3.59 -4.38
N VAL A 26 14.08 -3.19 -5.17
CA VAL A 26 15.37 -2.67 -4.69
C VAL A 26 15.68 -1.38 -5.43
N CYS A 27 16.27 -0.40 -4.75
CA CYS A 27 16.75 0.81 -5.40
C CYS A 27 17.94 0.49 -6.32
N PRO A 28 17.92 0.89 -7.61
CA PRO A 28 19.03 0.62 -8.53
C PRO A 28 20.32 1.36 -8.15
N HIS A 29 20.22 2.47 -7.42
CA HIS A 29 21.38 3.30 -7.05
C HIS A 29 22.03 2.85 -5.73
N CYS A 30 21.25 2.62 -4.69
CA CYS A 30 21.77 2.35 -3.34
C CYS A 30 21.56 0.92 -2.85
N SER A 31 20.99 0.04 -3.68
CA SER A 31 20.65 -1.36 -3.33
C SER A 31 19.75 -1.54 -2.10
N ALA A 32 19.15 -0.45 -1.59
CA ALA A 32 18.24 -0.52 -0.46
C ALA A 32 16.97 -1.27 -0.85
N ARG A 33 16.55 -2.23 -0.03
CA ARG A 33 15.28 -2.94 -0.22
C ARG A 33 14.13 -2.03 0.21
N LEU A 34 13.18 -1.84 -0.69
CA LEU A 34 12.07 -0.91 -0.51
C LEU A 34 10.76 -1.68 -0.36
N GLU A 35 9.84 -1.09 0.36
CA GLU A 35 8.48 -1.60 0.51
C GLU A 35 7.49 -0.45 0.26
N ARG A 36 6.28 -0.80 -0.16
CA ARG A 36 5.19 0.16 -0.27
C ARG A 36 4.74 0.58 1.13
N LYS A 37 4.76 1.88 1.40
CA LYS A 37 4.13 2.41 2.59
C LYS A 37 2.62 2.27 2.46
N ASN A 38 1.97 1.66 3.45
CA ASN A 38 0.52 1.49 3.43
C ASN A 38 -0.17 2.85 3.47
N PRO A 39 -1.03 3.20 2.50
CA PRO A 39 -1.75 4.47 2.53
C PRO A 39 -2.80 4.43 3.65
N GLN A 40 -2.48 5.04 4.80
CA GLN A 40 -3.34 5.01 6.00
C GLN A 40 -4.74 5.62 5.78
N ILE A 41 -4.90 6.45 4.75
CA ILE A 41 -6.15 7.12 4.41
C ILE A 41 -7.13 6.20 3.66
N VAL A 42 -6.69 5.10 3.06
CA VAL A 42 -7.57 4.24 2.25
C VAL A 42 -8.62 3.53 3.11
N VAL A 43 -8.23 3.02 4.28
CA VAL A 43 -9.13 2.33 5.22
C VAL A 43 -10.29 3.25 5.70
N PRO A 44 -10.04 4.45 6.23
CA PRO A 44 -11.13 5.34 6.66
C PRO A 44 -11.97 5.83 5.47
N LEU A 45 -11.38 6.03 4.29
CA LEU A 45 -12.14 6.41 3.08
C LEU A 45 -13.10 5.31 2.64
N ILE A 46 -12.72 4.04 2.74
CA ILE A 46 -13.63 2.92 2.47
C ILE A 46 -14.78 2.91 3.48
N GLY A 47 -14.50 3.11 4.76
CA GLY A 47 -15.54 3.22 5.80
C GLY A 47 -16.52 4.38 5.52
N PHE A 48 -15.99 5.54 5.13
CA PHE A 48 -16.81 6.68 4.74
C PHE A 48 -17.65 6.41 3.48
N TRP A 49 -17.09 5.70 2.49
CA TRP A 49 -17.81 5.25 1.29
C TRP A 49 -19.04 4.41 1.63
N VAL A 50 -18.91 3.45 2.55
CA VAL A 50 -20.02 2.62 3.01
C VAL A 50 -21.10 3.48 3.70
N ALA A 51 -20.71 4.47 4.49
CA ALA A 51 -21.65 5.40 5.11
C ALA A 51 -22.43 6.25 4.07
N LEU A 52 -21.79 6.64 2.97
CA LEU A 52 -22.45 7.35 1.87
C LEU A 52 -23.53 6.51 1.18
N LEU A 53 -23.33 5.20 1.06
CA LEU A 53 -24.35 4.28 0.53
C LEU A 53 -25.60 4.26 1.43
N ALA A 54 -25.43 4.34 2.75
CA ALA A 54 -26.55 4.45 3.68
C ALA A 54 -27.24 5.82 3.58
N LEU A 55 -26.47 6.89 3.41
CA LEU A 55 -26.98 8.25 3.26
C LEU A 55 -27.82 8.43 1.99
N GLY A 56 -27.42 7.80 0.88
CA GLY A 56 -28.16 7.85 -0.39
C GLY A 56 -29.57 7.25 -0.33
N ARG A 57 -29.87 6.44 0.70
CA ARG A 57 -31.22 5.87 0.91
C ARG A 57 -32.21 6.82 1.58
N LEU A 58 -31.75 7.96 2.10
CA LEU A 58 -32.59 8.91 2.86
C LEU A 58 -33.30 9.96 1.97
N GLY A 59 -33.07 9.96 0.66
CA GLY A 59 -33.81 10.79 -0.29
C GLY A 59 -32.99 11.21 -1.50
N HIS A 60 -33.66 11.68 -2.55
CA HIS A 60 -33.05 11.95 -3.86
C HIS A 60 -31.92 13.01 -3.80
N ARG A 61 -32.06 14.05 -2.97
CA ARG A 61 -31.01 15.06 -2.78
C ARG A 61 -29.75 14.47 -2.11
N PHE A 62 -29.93 13.57 -1.15
CA PHE A 62 -28.83 12.89 -0.47
C PHE A 62 -28.16 11.84 -1.38
N ALA A 63 -28.90 11.22 -2.29
CA ALA A 63 -28.36 10.32 -3.30
C ALA A 63 -27.35 11.02 -4.22
N VAL A 64 -27.71 12.20 -4.76
CA VAL A 64 -26.81 12.99 -5.62
C VAL A 64 -25.54 13.41 -4.87
N VAL A 65 -25.67 13.87 -3.63
CA VAL A 65 -24.52 14.24 -2.79
C VAL A 65 -23.64 13.03 -2.50
N ALA A 66 -24.23 11.87 -2.19
CA ALA A 66 -23.50 10.63 -1.96
C ALA A 66 -22.74 10.17 -3.21
N GLU A 67 -23.34 10.24 -4.39
CA GLU A 67 -22.69 9.88 -5.65
C GLU A 67 -21.48 10.78 -5.96
N VAL A 68 -21.64 12.10 -5.85
CA VAL A 68 -20.54 13.04 -6.10
C VAL A 68 -19.37 12.78 -5.13
N LEU A 69 -19.67 12.57 -3.84
CA LEU A 69 -18.65 12.24 -2.84
C LEU A 69 -17.99 10.89 -3.12
N MET A 70 -18.76 9.88 -3.53
CA MET A 70 -18.22 8.57 -3.89
C MET A 70 -17.23 8.67 -5.03
N VAL A 71 -17.57 9.40 -6.11
CA VAL A 71 -16.68 9.64 -7.24
C VAL A 71 -15.42 10.39 -6.80
N ALA A 72 -15.55 11.44 -6.00
CA ALA A 72 -14.40 12.20 -5.49
C ALA A 72 -13.44 11.32 -4.67
N ILE A 73 -13.97 10.49 -3.78
CA ILE A 73 -13.16 9.56 -2.96
C ILE A 73 -12.48 8.52 -3.85
N PHE A 74 -13.18 7.99 -4.86
CA PHE A 74 -12.60 7.04 -5.79
C PHE A 74 -11.40 7.63 -6.54
N VAL A 75 -11.52 8.89 -7.02
CA VAL A 75 -10.41 9.61 -7.66
C VAL A 75 -9.24 9.79 -6.70
N VAL A 76 -9.49 10.17 -5.43
CA VAL A 76 -8.43 10.31 -4.42
C VAL A 76 -7.71 8.99 -4.17
N ILE A 77 -8.44 7.88 -4.09
CA ILE A 77 -7.88 6.54 -3.95
C ILE A 77 -7.00 6.24 -5.17
N LEU A 78 -7.50 6.40 -6.40
CA LEU A 78 -6.70 6.16 -7.61
C LEU A 78 -5.41 6.96 -7.63
N VAL A 79 -5.45 8.25 -7.27
CA VAL A 79 -4.24 9.09 -7.20
C VAL A 79 -3.24 8.56 -6.18
N LYS A 80 -3.69 8.11 -5.00
CA LYS A 80 -2.82 7.50 -3.98
C LYS A 80 -2.21 6.18 -4.44
N PHE A 81 -2.94 5.39 -5.23
CA PHE A 81 -2.43 4.17 -5.85
C PHE A 81 -1.38 4.48 -6.94
N MET A 82 -1.57 5.55 -7.72
CA MET A 82 -0.64 5.98 -8.78
C MET A 82 0.64 6.63 -8.25
N ARG A 83 0.60 7.20 -7.04
CA ARG A 83 1.75 7.80 -6.34
C ARG A 83 2.07 7.03 -5.05
N PRO A 84 2.58 5.79 -5.16
CA PRO A 84 2.93 5.01 -3.98
C PRO A 84 4.11 5.65 -3.26
N GLU A 85 3.96 5.84 -1.94
CA GLU A 85 5.09 6.23 -1.08
C GLU A 85 5.94 5.00 -0.77
N LEU A 86 7.26 5.17 -0.78
CA LEU A 86 8.23 4.12 -0.47
C LEU A 86 8.74 4.26 0.95
N GLN A 87 8.88 3.14 1.64
CA GLN A 87 9.56 3.03 2.93
C GLN A 87 10.71 2.03 2.83
N LEU A 88 11.72 2.17 3.67
CA LEU A 88 12.77 1.14 3.78
C LEU A 88 12.17 -0.12 4.39
N ARG A 89 12.40 -1.26 3.74
CA ARG A 89 12.01 -2.55 4.30
C ARG A 89 13.00 -2.90 5.41
N LYS A 90 12.51 -3.08 6.63
CA LYS A 90 13.35 -3.59 7.72
C LYS A 90 13.77 -5.03 7.37
N PRO A 91 15.05 -5.41 7.58
CA PRO A 91 15.45 -6.80 7.44
C PRO A 91 14.58 -7.67 8.35
N LEU A 92 14.20 -8.85 7.87
CA LEU A 92 13.50 -9.84 8.69
C LEU A 92 14.32 -10.07 9.97
N PRO A 93 13.71 -10.10 11.16
CA PRO A 93 14.42 -10.47 12.37
C PRO A 93 15.12 -11.81 12.11
N LYS A 94 16.39 -11.89 12.51
CA LYS A 94 17.19 -13.12 12.38
C LYS A 94 16.38 -14.26 13.01
N PRO A 95 16.20 -15.42 12.33
CA PRO A 95 15.49 -16.53 12.93
C PRO A 95 16.21 -16.92 14.23
N GLU A 96 15.50 -16.81 15.35
CA GLU A 96 16.02 -17.07 16.70
C GLU A 96 16.17 -18.57 16.99
N ILE A 97 15.67 -19.41 16.09
CA ILE A 97 15.68 -20.88 16.20
C ILE A 97 16.31 -21.45 14.94
N GLU A 98 17.59 -21.82 15.03
CA GLU A 98 18.21 -22.76 14.09
C GLU A 98 17.64 -24.16 14.38
N LEU A 99 16.62 -24.58 13.62
CA LEU A 99 16.16 -25.97 13.64
C LEU A 99 17.30 -26.87 13.13
N LYS A 100 18.03 -27.51 14.05
CA LYS A 100 19.00 -28.57 13.73
C LYS A 100 18.27 -29.83 13.29
N ILE A 101 17.93 -29.90 12.01
CA ILE A 101 17.26 -31.06 11.39
C ILE A 101 18.25 -32.21 11.12
N ASN A 102 19.57 -31.96 11.27
CA ASN A 102 20.62 -32.92 10.95
C ASN A 102 21.30 -33.57 12.19
N ASP A 103 20.77 -33.41 13.40
CA ASP A 103 21.28 -34.19 14.54
C ASP A 103 20.73 -35.63 14.42
N PRO A 104 21.59 -36.66 14.31
CA PRO A 104 21.14 -38.04 14.32
C PRO A 104 20.53 -38.35 15.69
N SER A 105 19.29 -38.86 15.71
CA SER A 105 18.66 -39.34 16.94
C SER A 105 19.49 -40.52 17.47
N ASN A 106 20.02 -40.35 18.67
CA ASN A 106 20.71 -41.40 19.42
C ASN A 106 19.73 -42.48 19.90
#